data_AF-A0A519JQN2-F1
#
_entry.id   AF-A0A519JQN2-F1
#
_cell.length_a   1.000
_cell.length_b   1.000
_cell.length_c   1.000
_cell.angle_alpha   90.00
_cell.angle_beta   90.00
_cell.angle_gamma   90.00
#
_symmetry.space_group_name_H-M   'P 1'
#
loop_
_entity.id
_entity.type
_entity.pdbx_description
1 polymer ?
#
loop_
_entity_poly.entity_id
_entity_poly.type
_entity_poly.pdbx_seq_one_letter_code
_entity_poly.pdbx_strand_id
1 'polypeptide(L)'
;MKVKTILVSQPEPNVQNSPYFDLQQKFKVKIDFRPFIHVEGVSAKDIRLQKIDISQFTAIILTSKNAVDHFFRVAEEMRYKIPEGLKYFCQSEAIAYYLQKYVVYRKRKIYVGQKDFADLTPLIKKYKDEKFLLPASDQLNPDAVQILNNLKVDWTEGTFYKTVMSDLSDLADVYYDVL
;
A
#
# COMPACT_ATOMS: atom_id res chain seq x y z
N MET A 1 -2.07 36.62 18.49
CA MET A 1 -2.45 36.57 17.06
C MET A 1 -3.73 35.75 16.93
N LYS A 2 -4.70 36.17 16.12
CA LYS A 2 -5.94 35.40 15.88
C LYS A 2 -5.77 34.60 14.59
N VAL A 3 -5.71 33.27 14.70
CA VAL A 3 -5.63 32.34 13.57
C VAL A 3 -6.92 32.44 12.73
N LYS A 4 -6.78 32.54 11.41
CA LYS A 4 -7.89 32.62 10.45
C LYS A 4 -7.84 31.51 9.40
N THR A 5 -6.65 31.03 9.06
CA THR A 5 -6.40 30.09 7.97
C THR A 5 -5.49 28.94 8.41
N ILE A 6 -5.86 27.71 8.09
CA ILE A 6 -5.10 26.49 8.38
C ILE A 6 -4.99 25.68 7.08
N LEU A 7 -3.78 25.25 6.74
CA LEU A 7 -3.56 24.27 5.68
C LEU A 7 -3.32 22.90 6.32
N VAL A 8 -4.03 21.88 5.86
CA VAL A 8 -3.86 20.51 6.32
C VAL A 8 -3.29 19.67 5.18
N SER A 9 -2.11 19.07 5.40
CA SER A 9 -1.38 18.32 4.36
C SER A 9 -1.98 16.94 4.04
N GLN A 10 -3.12 16.60 4.65
CA GLN A 10 -3.81 15.32 4.52
C GLN A 10 -5.02 15.45 3.57
N PRO A 11 -5.52 14.32 3.02
CA PRO A 11 -6.76 14.31 2.26
C PRO A 11 -7.94 14.83 3.10
N GLU A 12 -8.91 15.41 2.40
CA GLU A 12 -10.16 15.83 3.04
C GLU A 12 -10.85 14.63 3.70
N PRO A 13 -11.26 14.74 4.98
CA PRO A 13 -11.96 13.68 5.68
C PRO A 13 -13.30 13.36 4.99
N ASN A 14 -13.52 12.10 4.65
CA ASN A 14 -14.78 11.63 4.06
C ASN A 14 -15.93 11.48 5.08
N VAL A 15 -15.66 11.73 6.37
CA VAL A 15 -16.63 11.56 7.47
C VAL A 15 -17.17 12.91 7.92
N GLN A 16 -18.50 13.02 8.02
CA GLN A 16 -19.15 14.28 8.39
C GLN A 16 -18.83 14.75 9.83
N ASN A 17 -18.45 13.85 10.73
CA ASN A 17 -18.08 14.17 12.12
C ASN A 17 -16.58 14.38 12.32
N SER A 18 -15.91 14.94 11.31
CA SER A 18 -14.48 15.21 11.42
C SER A 18 -14.21 16.37 12.38
N PRO A 19 -13.23 16.27 13.30
CA PRO A 19 -12.85 17.36 14.20
C PRO A 19 -12.48 18.67 13.46
N TYR A 20 -12.05 18.58 12.20
CA TYR A 20 -11.75 19.75 11.39
C TYR A 20 -13.00 20.58 11.06
N PHE A 21 -14.14 19.93 10.80
CA PHE A 21 -15.40 20.64 10.54
C PHE A 21 -15.91 21.36 11.80
N ASP A 22 -15.74 20.74 12.98
CA ASP A 22 -16.07 21.38 14.27
C ASP A 22 -15.21 22.62 14.52
N LEU A 23 -13.91 22.56 14.19
CA LEU A 23 -13.00 23.70 14.30
C LEU A 23 -13.42 24.86 13.39
N GLN A 24 -13.78 24.58 12.13
CA GLN A 24 -14.28 25.59 11.18
C GLN A 24 -15.52 26.29 11.74
N GLN A 25 -16.49 25.54 12.28
CA GLN A 25 -17.72 26.11 12.83
C GLN A 25 -17.49 26.90 14.11
N LYS A 26 -16.77 26.34 15.08
CA LYS A 26 -16.61 26.94 16.42
C LYS A 26 -15.72 28.18 16.40
N PHE A 27 -14.64 28.16 15.62
CA PHE A 27 -13.65 29.23 15.61
C PHE A 27 -13.72 30.12 14.36
N LYS A 28 -14.61 29.80 13.42
CA LYS A 28 -14.76 30.52 12.14
C LYS A 28 -13.44 30.65 11.38
N VAL A 29 -12.64 29.58 11.40
CA VAL A 29 -11.37 29.47 10.66
C VAL A 29 -11.61 28.78 9.32
N LYS A 30 -10.86 29.18 8.29
CA LYS A 30 -10.79 28.46 7.01
C LYS A 30 -9.80 27.32 7.14
N ILE A 31 -10.19 26.12 6.75
CA ILE A 31 -9.31 24.94 6.67
C ILE A 31 -9.32 24.46 5.23
N ASP A 32 -8.15 24.42 4.60
CA ASP A 32 -7.97 23.86 3.28
C ASP A 32 -7.20 22.53 3.41
N PHE A 33 -7.62 21.50 2.69
CA PHE A 33 -6.96 20.19 2.65
C PHE A 33 -6.17 20.04 1.36
N ARG A 34 -4.87 19.82 1.46
CA ARG A 34 -3.99 19.60 0.31
C ARG A 34 -3.05 18.43 0.57
N PRO A 35 -3.28 17.26 -0.04
CA PRO A 35 -2.33 16.15 0.01
C PRO A 35 -0.98 16.56 -0.60
N PHE A 36 0.07 16.58 0.22
CA PHE A 36 1.43 16.87 -0.27
C PHE A 36 2.06 15.68 -0.98
N ILE A 37 1.53 14.48 -0.72
CA ILE A 37 1.93 13.24 -1.35
C ILE A 37 0.72 12.50 -1.89
N HIS A 38 0.93 11.74 -2.96
CA HIS A 38 -0.03 10.76 -3.44
C HIS A 38 0.68 9.49 -3.89
N VAL A 39 -0.10 8.43 -4.10
CA VAL A 39 0.41 7.13 -4.51
C VAL A 39 0.17 6.97 -6.01
N GLU A 40 1.25 6.79 -6.77
CA GLU A 40 1.19 6.46 -8.20
C GLU A 40 1.52 4.99 -8.45
N GLY A 41 0.74 4.35 -9.30
CA GLY A 41 1.01 2.99 -9.74
C GLY A 41 2.15 2.93 -10.75
N VAL A 42 3.05 1.95 -10.60
CA VAL A 42 4.10 1.65 -11.57
C VAL A 42 3.50 0.86 -12.74
N SER A 43 3.89 1.18 -13.98
CA SER A 43 3.36 0.53 -15.18
C SER A 43 3.88 -0.90 -15.33
N ALA A 44 3.14 -1.79 -16.02
CA ALA A 44 3.65 -3.11 -16.37
C ALA A 44 5.00 -3.09 -17.13
N LYS A 45 5.29 -2.03 -17.89
CA LYS A 45 6.58 -1.85 -18.57
C LYS A 45 7.71 -1.68 -17.56
N ASP A 46 7.51 -0.86 -16.54
CA ASP A 46 8.52 -0.59 -15.52
C ASP A 46 8.74 -1.79 -14.60
N ILE A 47 7.70 -2.60 -14.35
CA ILE A 47 7.84 -3.88 -13.64
C ILE A 47 8.72 -4.85 -14.43
N ARG A 48 8.58 -4.90 -15.76
CA ARG A 48 9.47 -5.70 -16.62
C ARG A 48 10.92 -5.20 -16.59
N LEU A 49 11.14 -3.89 -16.45
CA LEU A 49 12.49 -3.33 -16.27
C LEU A 49 13.14 -3.77 -14.96
N GLN A 50 12.35 -4.06 -13.93
CA GLN A 50 12.81 -4.69 -12.68
C GLN A 50 13.13 -6.19 -12.85
N LYS A 51 12.99 -6.74 -14.06
CA LYS A 51 13.16 -8.17 -14.38
C LYS A 51 12.20 -9.08 -13.61
N ILE A 52 11.03 -8.57 -13.26
CA ILE A 52 9.98 -9.31 -12.56
C ILE A 52 9.01 -9.90 -13.58
N ASP A 53 8.95 -11.22 -13.63
CA ASP A 53 7.87 -11.97 -14.28
C ASP A 53 6.99 -12.59 -13.19
N ILE A 54 5.77 -12.06 -13.04
CA ILE A 54 4.82 -12.46 -11.98
C ILE A 54 4.47 -13.97 -12.08
N SER A 55 4.57 -14.57 -13.27
CA SER A 55 4.29 -15.99 -13.45
C SER A 55 5.32 -16.93 -12.82
N GLN A 56 6.51 -16.43 -12.47
CA GLN A 56 7.58 -17.19 -11.80
C GLN A 56 7.36 -17.34 -10.29
N PHE A 57 6.40 -16.60 -9.73
CA PHE A 57 6.15 -16.58 -8.29
C PHE A 57 4.94 -17.45 -7.93
N THR A 58 5.06 -18.16 -6.82
CA THR A 58 4.04 -19.08 -6.32
C THR A 58 3.34 -18.56 -5.06
N ALA A 59 3.90 -17.52 -4.44
CA ALA A 59 3.36 -16.84 -3.28
C ALA A 59 3.49 -15.32 -3.38
N ILE A 60 2.45 -14.58 -2.98
CA ILE A 60 2.43 -13.11 -2.96
C ILE A 60 2.27 -12.64 -1.52
N ILE A 61 3.15 -11.75 -1.06
CA ILE A 61 3.09 -11.13 0.26
C ILE A 61 2.43 -9.75 0.14
N LEU A 62 1.32 -9.55 0.84
CA LEU A 62 0.48 -8.35 0.76
C LEU A 62 0.47 -7.64 2.11
N THR A 63 1.08 -6.46 2.15
CA THR A 63 1.28 -5.66 3.38
C THR A 63 0.33 -4.48 3.52
N SER A 64 -0.32 -4.06 2.43
CA SER A 64 -1.21 -2.89 2.41
C SER A 64 -2.30 -3.01 1.35
N LYS A 65 -3.32 -2.15 1.41
CA LYS A 65 -4.35 -2.07 0.37
C LYS A 65 -3.76 -1.69 -1.00
N ASN A 66 -2.78 -0.77 -1.01
CA ASN A 66 -2.07 -0.37 -2.23
C ASN A 66 -1.31 -1.54 -2.85
N ALA A 67 -0.67 -2.39 -2.04
CA ALA A 67 -0.01 -3.60 -2.53
C ALA A 67 -1.00 -4.55 -3.21
N VAL A 68 -2.21 -4.71 -2.65
CA VAL A 68 -3.29 -5.49 -3.28
C VAL A 68 -3.70 -4.84 -4.61
N ASP A 69 -4.11 -3.58 -4.58
CA ASP A 69 -4.65 -2.88 -5.75
C ASP A 69 -3.66 -2.88 -6.92
N HIS A 70 -2.40 -2.56 -6.65
CA HIS A 70 -1.38 -2.48 -7.68
C HIS A 70 -0.88 -3.83 -8.15
N PHE A 71 -0.85 -4.86 -7.30
CA PHE A 71 -0.57 -6.22 -7.76
C PHE A 71 -1.60 -6.69 -8.80
N PHE A 72 -2.90 -6.54 -8.50
CA PHE A 72 -3.96 -6.96 -9.43
C PHE A 72 -4.04 -6.07 -10.67
N ARG A 73 -3.83 -4.76 -10.54
CA ARG A 73 -3.73 -3.85 -11.70
C ARG A 73 -2.63 -4.30 -12.65
N VAL A 74 -1.42 -4.53 -12.14
CA VAL A 74 -0.30 -4.96 -12.99
C VAL A 74 -0.54 -6.35 -13.56
N ALA A 75 -1.11 -7.28 -12.80
CA ALA A 75 -1.48 -8.60 -13.29
C ALA A 75 -2.45 -8.51 -14.48
N GLU A 76 -3.45 -7.63 -14.39
CA GLU A 76 -4.41 -7.36 -15.46
C GLU A 76 -3.74 -6.72 -16.69
N GLU A 77 -2.91 -5.68 -16.49
CA GLU A 77 -2.12 -5.04 -17.57
C GLU A 77 -1.21 -6.04 -18.30
N MET A 78 -0.63 -6.98 -17.56
CA MET A 78 0.20 -8.06 -18.11
C MET A 78 -0.60 -9.21 -18.72
N ARG A 79 -1.94 -9.19 -18.63
CA ARG A 79 -2.84 -10.29 -19.00
C ARG A 79 -2.49 -11.61 -18.29
N TYR A 80 -1.96 -11.51 -17.08
CA TYR A 80 -1.59 -12.65 -16.26
C TYR A 80 -2.83 -13.32 -15.68
N LYS A 81 -3.09 -14.56 -16.07
CA LYS A 81 -4.17 -15.36 -15.50
C LYS A 81 -3.75 -15.93 -14.15
N ILE A 82 -4.33 -15.42 -13.08
CA ILE A 82 -3.99 -15.79 -11.70
C ILE A 82 -4.36 -17.26 -11.41
N PRO A 83 -3.38 -18.16 -11.21
CA PRO A 83 -3.61 -19.58 -11.02
C PRO A 83 -4.30 -19.87 -9.68
N GLU A 84 -5.14 -20.90 -9.62
CA GLU A 84 -5.84 -21.31 -8.38
C GLU A 84 -4.87 -21.65 -7.24
N GLY A 85 -3.68 -22.17 -7.59
CA GLY A 85 -2.64 -22.55 -6.64
C GLY A 85 -1.86 -21.39 -6.02
N LEU A 86 -2.04 -20.14 -6.49
CA LEU A 86 -1.33 -18.96 -5.98
C LEU A 86 -1.67 -18.73 -4.51
N LYS A 87 -0.64 -18.58 -3.68
CA LYS A 87 -0.79 -18.34 -2.24
C LYS A 87 -0.69 -16.86 -1.92
N TYR A 88 -1.54 -16.38 -1.03
CA TYR A 88 -1.52 -15.00 -0.55
C TYR A 88 -1.17 -14.96 0.93
N PHE A 89 -0.15 -14.19 1.29
CA PHE A 89 0.27 -13.94 2.67
C PHE A 89 -0.11 -12.51 3.01
N CYS A 90 -1.23 -12.33 3.70
CA CYS A 90 -1.75 -11.03 4.09
C CYS A 90 -1.23 -10.68 5.48
N GLN A 91 -0.58 -9.51 5.62
CA GLN A 91 0.00 -9.08 6.89
C GLN A 91 -1.03 -9.03 8.04
N SER A 92 -2.28 -8.69 7.74
CA SER A 92 -3.36 -8.61 8.73
C SER A 92 -4.70 -9.04 8.15
N GLU A 93 -5.66 -9.27 9.03
CA GLU A 93 -7.05 -9.59 8.68
C GLU A 93 -7.69 -8.49 7.83
N ALA A 94 -7.38 -7.22 8.09
CA ALA A 94 -7.87 -6.10 7.28
C ALA A 94 -7.44 -6.19 5.81
N ILE A 95 -6.20 -6.64 5.55
CA ILE A 95 -5.69 -6.85 4.19
C ILE A 95 -6.33 -8.08 3.56
N ALA A 96 -6.48 -9.18 4.31
CA ALA A 96 -7.15 -10.39 3.83
C ALA A 96 -8.63 -10.15 3.48
N TYR A 97 -9.32 -9.33 4.27
CA TYR A 97 -10.68 -8.89 3.97
C TYR A 97 -10.72 -8.02 2.70
N TYR A 98 -9.78 -7.08 2.58
CA TYR A 98 -9.69 -6.22 1.39
C TYR A 98 -9.41 -7.01 0.11
N LEU A 99 -8.59 -8.06 0.19
CA LEU A 99 -8.28 -8.97 -0.92
C LEU A 99 -9.53 -9.63 -1.53
N GLN A 100 -10.63 -9.79 -0.77
CA GLN A 100 -11.88 -10.37 -1.27
C GLN A 100 -12.51 -9.60 -2.44
N LYS A 101 -12.15 -8.32 -2.62
CA LYS A 101 -12.56 -7.52 -3.80
C LYS A 101 -12.05 -8.10 -5.11
N TYR A 102 -10.89 -8.77 -5.07
CA TYR A 102 -10.16 -9.25 -6.25
C TYR A 102 -10.28 -10.76 -6.46
N VAL A 103 -10.54 -11.52 -5.39
CA VAL A 103 -10.59 -12.97 -5.47
C VAL A 103 -11.76 -13.54 -4.67
N VAL A 104 -12.30 -14.65 -5.15
CA VAL A 104 -13.26 -15.46 -4.38
C VAL A 104 -12.51 -16.14 -3.24
N TYR A 105 -12.62 -15.60 -2.03
CA TYR A 105 -11.85 -15.98 -0.83
C TYR A 105 -11.76 -17.51 -0.62
N ARG A 106 -12.90 -18.21 -0.71
CA ARG A 106 -12.97 -19.67 -0.48
C ARG A 106 -12.21 -20.53 -1.49
N LYS A 107 -11.89 -19.99 -2.67
CA LYS A 107 -11.17 -20.70 -3.74
C LYS A 107 -9.66 -20.45 -3.70
N ARG A 108 -9.15 -19.67 -2.74
CA ARG A 108 -7.75 -19.26 -2.68
C ARG A 108 -7.09 -19.72 -1.39
N LYS A 109 -5.76 -19.93 -1.46
CA LYS A 109 -4.93 -20.22 -0.29
C LYS A 109 -4.48 -18.90 0.32
N ILE A 110 -5.11 -18.49 1.41
CA ILE A 110 -4.87 -17.22 2.08
C ILE A 110 -4.35 -17.49 3.50
N TYR A 111 -3.22 -16.91 3.83
CA TYR A 111 -2.56 -16.98 5.12
C TYR A 111 -2.51 -15.58 5.71
N VAL A 112 -2.87 -15.43 6.98
CA VAL A 112 -3.13 -14.12 7.59
C VAL A 112 -2.28 -13.98 8.84
N GLY A 113 -1.46 -12.92 8.89
CA GLY A 113 -0.75 -12.49 10.09
C GLY A 113 -1.68 -11.73 11.05
N GLN A 114 -1.17 -11.35 12.23
CA GLN A 114 -1.99 -10.61 13.19
C GLN A 114 -1.99 -9.11 12.87
N LYS A 115 -0.81 -8.49 12.86
CA LYS A 115 -0.69 -7.04 12.63
C LYS A 115 0.65 -6.65 12.01
N ASP A 116 1.74 -7.17 12.56
CA ASP A 116 3.09 -6.77 12.19
C ASP A 116 3.67 -7.74 11.17
N PHE A 117 4.65 -7.29 10.39
CA PHE A 117 5.26 -8.15 9.37
C PHE A 117 5.89 -9.41 9.99
N ALA A 118 6.43 -9.31 11.21
CA ALA A 118 6.99 -10.42 11.96
C ALA A 118 5.97 -11.55 12.22
N ASP A 119 4.67 -11.26 12.26
CA ASP A 119 3.63 -12.27 12.47
C ASP A 119 3.48 -13.21 11.26
N LEU A 120 3.99 -12.84 10.09
CA LEU A 120 4.05 -13.70 8.92
C LEU A 120 5.16 -14.75 9.01
N THR A 121 6.16 -14.56 9.86
CA THR A 121 7.32 -15.45 10.03
C THR A 121 6.94 -16.94 10.14
N PRO A 122 6.05 -17.38 11.06
CA PRO A 122 5.70 -18.80 11.19
C PRO A 122 4.99 -19.34 9.93
N LEU A 123 4.19 -18.51 9.26
CA LEU A 123 3.47 -18.87 8.04
C LEU A 123 4.46 -19.06 6.89
N ILE A 124 5.36 -18.10 6.69
CA ILE A 124 6.38 -18.15 5.63
C ILE A 124 7.34 -19.33 5.84
N LYS A 125 7.78 -19.60 7.08
CA LYS A 125 8.63 -20.76 7.40
C LYS A 125 8.02 -22.10 6.98
N LYS A 126 6.70 -22.24 7.09
CA LYS A 126 5.97 -23.44 6.67
C LYS A 126 5.99 -23.65 5.15
N TYR A 127 6.23 -22.58 4.38
CA TYR A 127 6.20 -22.54 2.92
C TYR A 127 7.53 -22.05 2.35
N LYS A 128 8.66 -22.41 2.97
CA LYS A 128 10.01 -21.95 2.60
C LYS A 128 10.44 -22.28 1.16
N ASP A 129 9.83 -23.30 0.55
CA ASP A 129 10.14 -23.76 -0.81
C ASP A 129 9.37 -22.99 -1.89
N GLU A 130 8.48 -22.07 -1.50
CA GLU A 130 7.77 -21.19 -2.42
C GLU A 130 8.67 -20.02 -2.89
N LYS A 131 8.33 -19.47 -4.05
CA LYS A 131 8.94 -18.24 -4.57
C LYS A 131 8.03 -17.07 -4.27
N PHE A 132 8.49 -16.18 -3.39
CA PHE A 132 7.71 -15.07 -2.87
C PHE A 132 7.93 -13.79 -3.68
N LEU A 133 6.84 -13.15 -4.10
CA LEU A 133 6.86 -11.77 -4.57
C LEU A 133 6.29 -10.88 -3.47
N LEU A 134 6.95 -9.76 -3.19
CA LEU A 134 6.47 -8.73 -2.30
C LEU A 134 6.23 -7.44 -3.11
N PRO A 135 4.98 -7.19 -3.58
CA PRO A 135 4.60 -5.92 -4.19
C PRO A 135 4.60 -4.82 -3.11
N ALA A 136 5.45 -3.81 -3.28
CA ALA A 136 5.64 -2.73 -2.32
C ALA A 136 5.76 -1.35 -2.99
N SER A 137 5.86 -0.32 -2.15
CA SER A 137 6.29 1.00 -2.56
C SER A 137 7.79 1.00 -2.89
N ASP A 138 8.28 2.10 -3.44
CA ASP A 138 9.70 2.44 -3.54
C ASP A 138 10.38 2.71 -2.19
N GLN A 139 9.61 2.63 -1.10
CA GLN A 139 10.05 2.83 0.28
C GLN A 139 9.59 1.65 1.15
N LEU A 140 10.08 0.45 0.83
CA LEU A 140 9.77 -0.74 1.62
C LEU A 140 10.34 -0.63 3.04
N ASN A 141 9.56 -1.08 4.03
CA ASN A 141 10.00 -1.13 5.42
C ASN A 141 11.23 -2.08 5.56
N PRO A 142 12.38 -1.58 6.09
CA PRO A 142 13.57 -2.40 6.31
C PRO A 142 13.34 -3.67 7.15
N ASP A 143 12.39 -3.65 8.07
CA ASP A 143 12.07 -4.81 8.92
C ASP A 143 11.61 -6.01 8.08
N ALA A 144 10.81 -5.77 7.03
CA ALA A 144 10.33 -6.82 6.15
C ALA A 144 11.50 -7.49 5.40
N VAL A 145 12.43 -6.67 4.90
CA VAL A 145 13.65 -7.13 4.21
C VAL A 145 14.50 -7.97 5.14
N GLN A 146 14.76 -7.48 6.36
CA GLN A 146 15.57 -8.20 7.36
C GLN A 146 14.93 -9.54 7.74
N ILE A 147 13.63 -9.56 8.00
CA ILE A 147 12.90 -10.78 8.38
C ILE A 147 12.98 -11.81 7.24
N LEU A 148 12.67 -11.44 6.00
CA LEU A 148 12.69 -12.37 4.87
C LEU A 148 14.10 -12.92 4.59
N ASN A 149 15.13 -12.07 4.69
CA ASN A 149 16.52 -12.49 4.55
C ASN A 149 16.94 -13.46 5.67
N ASN A 150 16.57 -13.17 6.92
CA ASN A 150 16.85 -14.04 8.06
C ASN A 150 16.13 -15.39 7.96
N LEU A 151 14.96 -15.42 7.32
CA LEU A 151 14.22 -16.65 7.02
C LEU A 151 14.86 -17.49 5.92
N LYS A 152 15.75 -16.91 5.11
CA LYS A 152 16.42 -17.57 3.96
C LYS A 152 15.44 -18.19 2.96
N VAL A 153 14.34 -17.49 2.69
CA VAL A 153 13.37 -17.88 1.64
C VAL A 153 13.73 -17.25 0.30
N ASP A 154 13.26 -17.84 -0.79
CA ASP A 154 13.37 -17.24 -2.13
C ASP A 154 12.32 -16.14 -2.26
N TRP A 155 12.74 -14.88 -2.20
CA TRP A 155 11.85 -13.74 -2.29
C TRP A 155 12.39 -12.63 -3.18
N THR A 156 11.49 -11.87 -3.79
CA THR A 156 11.80 -10.70 -4.61
C THR A 156 10.92 -9.53 -4.19
N GLU A 157 11.55 -8.39 -3.93
CA GLU A 157 10.88 -7.11 -3.81
C GLU A 157 10.48 -6.61 -5.21
N GLY A 158 9.26 -6.14 -5.36
CA GLY A 158 8.84 -5.41 -6.55
C GLY A 158 8.27 -4.05 -6.18
N THR A 159 8.77 -3.00 -6.80
CA THR A 159 8.20 -1.66 -6.68
C THR A 159 6.99 -1.54 -7.61
N PHE A 160 5.79 -1.67 -7.06
CA PHE A 160 4.50 -1.67 -7.79
C PHE A 160 3.80 -0.32 -7.76
N TYR A 161 4.21 0.54 -6.84
CA TYR A 161 3.71 1.90 -6.68
C TYR A 161 4.76 2.77 -6.02
N LYS A 162 4.59 4.09 -6.08
CA LYS A 162 5.51 5.05 -5.49
C LYS A 162 4.75 6.12 -4.74
N THR A 163 5.34 6.60 -3.66
CA THR A 163 4.87 7.80 -2.99
C THR A 163 5.55 9.00 -3.63
N VAL A 164 4.78 9.79 -4.37
CA VAL A 164 5.29 10.96 -5.10
C VAL A 164 4.79 12.24 -4.46
N MET A 165 5.59 13.29 -4.57
CA MET A 165 5.18 14.64 -4.17
C MET A 165 4.12 15.15 -5.15
N SER A 166 3.03 15.67 -4.61
CA SER A 166 2.05 16.40 -5.41
C SER A 166 2.66 17.69 -5.94
N ASP A 167 2.14 18.18 -7.07
CA ASP A 167 2.46 19.55 -7.50
C ASP A 167 1.87 20.54 -6.49
N LEU A 168 2.74 21.35 -5.88
CA LEU A 168 2.39 22.38 -4.89
C LEU A 168 2.78 23.78 -5.39
N SER A 169 3.05 23.93 -6.69
CA SER A 169 3.46 25.21 -7.28
C SER A 169 2.43 26.32 -7.04
N ASP A 170 1.15 25.94 -6.93
CA ASP A 170 0.02 26.82 -6.59
C ASP A 170 0.03 27.34 -5.14
N LEU A 171 0.81 26.72 -4.25
CA LEU A 171 0.97 27.15 -2.86
C LEU A 171 2.20 28.04 -2.61
N ALA A 172 3.03 28.30 -3.63
CA ALA A 172 4.27 29.06 -3.48
C ALA A 172 4.06 30.48 -2.94
N ASP A 173 2.94 31.12 -3.34
CA ASP A 173 2.58 32.49 -2.95
C ASP A 173 1.38 32.55 -1.99
N VAL A 174 1.03 31.43 -1.35
CA VAL A 174 -0.14 31.34 -0.45
C VAL A 174 0.32 31.23 1.01
N TYR A 175 -0.15 32.14 1.85
CA TYR A 175 0.20 32.20 3.26
C TYR A 175 -0.95 31.71 4.14
N TYR A 176 -0.64 30.74 5.01
CA TYR A 176 -1.54 30.24 6.05
C TYR A 176 -1.00 30.63 7.43
N ASP A 177 -1.90 30.86 8.38
CA ASP A 177 -1.49 31.15 9.76
C ASP A 177 -0.92 29.90 10.47
N VAL A 178 -1.33 28.70 10.03
CA VAL A 178 -0.91 27.39 10.58
C VAL A 178 -0.81 26.34 9.45
N LEU A 179 0.21 25.48 9.56
CA LEU A 179 0.47 24.30 8.72
C LEU A 179 0.61 23.03 9.56
#